data_AF-A0A941XYV4-F1
#
_entry.id   AF-A0A941XYV4-F1
#
_cell.length_a   1.000
_cell.length_b   1.000
_cell.length_c   1.000
_cell.angle_alpha   90.00
_cell.angle_beta   90.00
_cell.angle_gamma   90.00
#
_symmetry.space_group_name_H-M   'P 1'
#
loop_
_entity.id
_entity.type
_entity.pdbx_description
1 polymer ?
#
loop_
_entity_poly.entity_id
_entity_poly.type
_entity_poly.pdbx_seq_one_letter_code
_entity_poly.pdbx_strand_id
1 'polypeptide(L)'
;MEWERLMKKEERFRTAVRAARVLYVLAGAAVAVCGALRQNSYSLINALCTFLLVPALWAARRLLRWEGGWQIELFVYAFACLGWTLGGAAECYETIPHFDKLVHMLSGVFVSMLALALFRMLERERPIAAQGKATACLFVLFASMAVAGMFELCEYALAPLVGRDLQHVLDTGV
;
A
#
# COMPACT_ATOMS: atom_id res chain seq x y z
N MET A 1 -11.67 29.38 -3.06
CA MET A 1 -12.19 28.99 -4.39
C MET A 1 -11.52 27.75 -4.99
N GLU A 2 -10.21 27.72 -5.29
CA GLU A 2 -9.58 26.52 -5.89
C GLU A 2 -9.50 25.33 -4.92
N TRP A 3 -9.08 25.58 -3.67
CA TRP A 3 -9.04 24.57 -2.61
C TRP A 3 -10.41 23.92 -2.36
N GLU A 4 -11.47 24.72 -2.23
CA GLU A 4 -12.84 24.21 -2.03
C GLU A 4 -13.33 23.38 -3.21
N ARG A 5 -12.96 23.76 -4.44
CA ARG A 5 -13.26 22.98 -5.65
C ARG A 5 -12.53 21.64 -5.65
N LEU A 6 -11.26 21.60 -5.24
CA LEU A 6 -10.49 20.35 -5.10
C LEU A 6 -11.08 19.47 -4.01
N MET A 7 -11.40 20.03 -2.84
CA MET A 7 -12.05 19.30 -1.75
C MET A 7 -13.42 18.74 -2.15
N LYS A 8 -14.23 19.49 -2.91
CA LYS A 8 -15.52 19.01 -3.44
C LYS A 8 -15.35 17.87 -4.45
N LYS A 9 -14.27 17.87 -5.23
CA LYS A 9 -13.92 16.74 -6.12
C LYS A 9 -13.50 15.51 -5.33
N GLU A 10 -12.63 15.69 -4.35
CA GLU A 10 -12.18 14.62 -3.44
C GLU A 10 -13.36 13.98 -2.72
N GLU A 11 -14.30 14.78 -2.21
CA GLU A 11 -15.42 14.29 -1.41
C GLU A 11 -16.31 13.29 -2.17
N ARG A 12 -16.32 13.34 -3.51
CA ARG A 12 -17.01 12.35 -4.36
C ARG A 12 -16.47 10.93 -4.17
N PHE A 13 -15.19 10.79 -3.82
CA PHE A 13 -14.55 9.50 -3.58
C PHE A 13 -14.80 8.95 -2.18
N ARG A 14 -15.34 9.75 -1.26
CA ARG A 14 -15.57 9.33 0.13
C ARG A 14 -16.47 8.10 0.23
N THR A 15 -17.51 8.03 -0.59
CA THR A 15 -18.40 6.84 -0.66
C THR A 15 -17.64 5.62 -1.20
N ALA A 16 -16.83 5.80 -2.24
CA ALA A 16 -16.01 4.73 -2.80
C ALA A 16 -14.98 4.21 -1.78
N VAL A 17 -14.34 5.10 -1.01
CA VAL A 17 -13.42 4.72 0.07
C VAL A 17 -14.12 3.94 1.17
N ARG A 18 -15.33 4.36 1.58
CA ARG A 18 -16.12 3.61 2.56
C ARG A 18 -16.44 2.21 2.05
N ALA A 19 -16.87 2.09 0.80
CA ALA A 19 -17.14 0.80 0.17
C ALA A 19 -15.86 -0.06 0.10
N ALA A 20 -14.75 0.50 -0.37
CA ALA A 20 -13.46 -0.19 -0.45
C ALA A 20 -12.96 -0.66 0.92
N ARG A 21 -13.12 0.14 1.97
CA ARG A 21 -12.78 -0.25 3.34
C ARG A 21 -13.62 -1.43 3.82
N VAL A 22 -14.94 -1.39 3.59
CA VAL A 22 -15.83 -2.50 3.94
C VAL A 22 -15.43 -3.76 3.17
N LEU A 23 -15.22 -3.65 1.86
CA LEU A 23 -14.77 -4.77 1.03
C LEU A 23 -13.42 -5.33 1.47
N TYR A 24 -12.47 -4.47 1.83
CA TYR A 24 -11.15 -4.85 2.33
C TYR A 24 -11.25 -5.63 3.65
N VAL A 25 -12.08 -5.17 4.60
CA VAL A 25 -12.33 -5.86 5.86
C VAL A 25 -13.04 -7.20 5.62
N LEU A 26 -14.05 -7.24 4.74
CA LEU A 26 -14.76 -8.47 4.40
C LEU A 26 -13.82 -9.48 3.71
N ALA A 27 -12.95 -9.03 2.81
CA ALA A 27 -11.94 -9.87 2.18
C ALA A 27 -10.97 -10.46 3.22
N GLY A 28 -10.46 -9.63 4.14
CA GLY A 28 -9.62 -10.10 5.25
C GLY A 28 -10.32 -11.14 6.12
N ALA A 29 -11.59 -10.92 6.47
CA ALA A 29 -12.37 -11.87 7.26
C ALA A 29 -12.61 -13.19 6.50
N ALA A 30 -12.93 -13.12 5.20
CA ALA A 30 -13.11 -14.30 4.37
C ALA A 30 -11.83 -15.13 4.28
N VAL A 31 -10.67 -14.48 4.03
CA VAL A 31 -9.37 -15.15 3.97
C VAL A 31 -8.99 -15.74 5.34
N ALA A 32 -9.28 -15.04 6.44
CA ALA A 32 -9.02 -15.55 7.79
C ALA A 32 -9.84 -16.83 8.08
N VAL A 33 -11.13 -16.83 7.73
CA VAL A 33 -11.97 -18.04 7.86
C VAL A 33 -11.42 -19.18 7.00
N CYS A 34 -11.06 -18.92 5.74
CA CYS A 34 -10.44 -19.92 4.88
C CYS A 34 -9.13 -20.46 5.45
N GLY A 35 -8.25 -19.59 5.95
CA GLY A 35 -7.00 -19.97 6.59
C GLY A 35 -7.21 -20.85 7.83
N ALA A 36 -8.20 -20.50 8.67
CA ALA A 36 -8.59 -21.30 9.83
C ALA A 36 -9.15 -22.68 9.43
N LEU A 37 -10.03 -22.74 8.42
CA LEU A 37 -10.57 -24.01 7.91
C LEU A 37 -9.49 -24.92 7.32
N ARG A 38 -8.46 -24.33 6.69
CA ARG A 38 -7.30 -25.05 6.14
C ARG A 38 -6.23 -25.39 7.20
N GLN A 39 -6.40 -24.93 8.44
CA GLN A 39 -5.39 -25.03 9.50
C GLN A 39 -4.02 -24.43 9.08
N ASN A 40 -4.05 -23.41 8.22
CA ASN A 40 -2.86 -22.70 7.77
C ASN A 40 -2.65 -21.47 8.67
N SER A 41 -1.75 -21.60 9.64
CA SER A 41 -1.43 -20.54 10.60
C SER A 41 -0.87 -19.29 9.93
N TYR A 42 -0.07 -19.43 8.88
CA TYR A 42 0.51 -18.32 8.14
C TYR A 42 -0.56 -17.47 7.46
N SER A 43 -1.45 -18.12 6.69
CA SER A 43 -2.58 -17.46 6.03
C SER A 43 -3.50 -16.78 7.05
N LEU A 44 -3.82 -17.47 8.16
CA LEU A 44 -4.65 -16.92 9.22
C LEU A 44 -4.02 -15.68 9.87
N ILE A 45 -2.74 -15.74 10.29
CA ILE A 45 -2.07 -14.62 10.95
C ILE A 45 -1.99 -13.41 10.00
N ASN A 46 -1.61 -13.62 8.74
CA ASN A 46 -1.57 -12.53 7.77
C ASN A 46 -2.95 -11.92 7.50
N ALA A 47 -4.00 -12.75 7.44
CA ALA A 47 -5.36 -12.28 7.28
C ALA A 47 -5.85 -11.46 8.48
N LEU A 48 -5.40 -11.79 9.70
CA LEU A 48 -5.65 -10.96 10.89
C LEU A 48 -4.88 -9.63 10.82
N CYS A 49 -3.63 -9.65 10.35
CA CYS A 49 -2.83 -8.44 10.15
C CYS A 49 -3.46 -7.47 9.14
N THR A 50 -4.24 -7.95 8.17
CA THR A 50 -5.02 -7.12 7.23
C THR A 50 -5.84 -6.05 7.98
N PHE A 51 -6.42 -6.38 9.13
CA PHE A 51 -7.25 -5.47 9.89
C PHE A 51 -6.49 -4.29 10.50
N LEU A 52 -5.16 -4.39 10.65
CA LEU A 52 -4.31 -3.34 11.23
C LEU A 52 -4.22 -2.10 10.33
N LEU A 53 -4.47 -2.23 9.03
CA LEU A 53 -4.45 -1.09 8.12
C LEU A 53 -5.50 -0.02 8.49
N VAL A 54 -6.69 -0.44 8.93
CA VAL A 54 -7.78 0.48 9.27
C VAL A 54 -7.43 1.40 10.46
N PRO A 55 -7.02 0.88 11.64
CA PRO A 55 -6.56 1.74 12.73
C PRO A 55 -5.26 2.47 12.39
N ALA A 56 -4.35 1.88 11.60
CA ALA A 56 -3.13 2.56 11.18
C ALA A 56 -3.41 3.81 10.33
N LEU A 57 -4.32 3.71 9.34
CA LEU A 57 -4.74 4.86 8.53
C LEU A 57 -5.51 5.89 9.34
N TRP A 58 -6.36 5.45 10.26
CA TRP A 58 -7.04 6.36 11.18
C TRP A 58 -6.04 7.13 12.05
N ALA A 59 -5.04 6.44 12.61
CA ALA A 59 -4.00 7.05 13.42
C ALA A 59 -3.13 8.00 12.60
N ALA A 60 -2.71 7.59 11.40
CA ALA A 60 -1.95 8.43 10.48
C ALA A 60 -2.71 9.72 10.14
N ARG A 61 -4.01 9.64 9.81
CA ARG A 61 -4.85 10.82 9.58
C ARG A 61 -4.91 11.73 10.81
N ARG A 62 -5.04 11.15 12.00
CA ARG A 62 -5.14 11.92 13.26
C ARG A 62 -3.83 12.62 13.61
N LEU A 63 -2.69 11.93 13.48
CA LEU A 63 -1.36 12.40 13.85
C LEU A 63 -0.83 13.41 12.84
N LEU A 64 -1.01 13.15 11.54
CA LEU A 64 -0.57 14.02 10.46
C LEU A 64 -1.57 15.13 10.15
N ARG A 65 -2.72 15.16 10.85
CA ARG A 65 -3.83 16.11 10.61
C ARG A 65 -4.25 16.14 9.13
N TRP A 66 -4.29 14.96 8.51
CA TRP A 66 -4.53 14.81 7.08
C TRP A 66 -6.01 15.03 6.76
N GLU A 67 -6.31 16.12 6.05
CA GLU A 67 -7.63 16.43 5.50
C GLU A 67 -7.74 16.01 4.03
N GLY A 68 -8.85 15.37 3.65
CA GLY A 68 -9.09 14.90 2.27
C GLY A 68 -8.33 13.62 1.91
N GLY A 69 -7.75 13.57 0.70
CA GLY A 69 -6.95 12.46 0.20
C GLY A 69 -7.72 11.15 0.00
N TRP A 70 -9.02 11.24 -0.32
CA TRP A 70 -9.88 10.08 -0.50
C TRP A 70 -9.45 9.23 -1.68
N GLN A 71 -8.92 9.83 -2.75
CA GLN A 71 -8.35 9.07 -3.87
C GLN A 71 -7.14 8.24 -3.45
N ILE A 72 -6.21 8.84 -2.69
CA ILE A 72 -5.01 8.14 -2.21
C ILE A 72 -5.43 7.01 -1.25
N GLU A 73 -6.36 7.25 -0.32
CA GLU A 73 -6.85 6.20 0.57
C GLU A 73 -7.52 5.06 -0.19
N LEU A 74 -8.25 5.35 -1.27
CA LEU A 74 -8.82 4.31 -2.12
C LEU A 74 -7.73 3.43 -2.73
N PHE A 75 -6.66 4.03 -3.25
CA PHE A 75 -5.52 3.29 -3.80
C PHE A 75 -4.75 2.52 -2.72
N VAL A 76 -4.64 3.06 -1.50
CA VAL A 76 -4.04 2.34 -0.37
C VAL A 76 -4.82 1.06 -0.07
N TYR A 77 -6.16 1.13 0.05
CA TYR A 77 -6.96 -0.08 0.27
C TYR A 77 -6.87 -1.06 -0.91
N ALA A 78 -6.90 -0.56 -2.14
CA ALA A 78 -6.80 -1.40 -3.33
C ALA A 78 -5.46 -2.15 -3.40
N PHE A 79 -4.35 -1.43 -3.22
CA PHE A 79 -3.02 -2.01 -3.27
C PHE A 79 -2.76 -2.94 -2.07
N ALA A 80 -3.17 -2.55 -0.86
CA ALA A 80 -3.06 -3.42 0.31
C ALA A 80 -3.92 -4.69 0.17
N CYS A 81 -5.11 -4.59 -0.42
CA CYS A 81 -5.91 -5.78 -0.73
C CYS A 81 -5.15 -6.72 -1.67
N LEU A 82 -4.53 -6.17 -2.72
CA LEU A 82 -3.82 -6.96 -3.72
C LEU A 82 -2.55 -7.60 -3.15
N GLY A 83 -1.66 -6.83 -2.55
CA GLY A 83 -0.38 -7.34 -2.06
C GLY A 83 -0.48 -8.09 -0.74
N TRP A 84 -1.18 -7.53 0.25
CA TRP A 84 -1.24 -8.15 1.58
C TRP A 84 -2.36 -9.19 1.68
N THR A 85 -3.61 -8.81 1.42
CA THR A 85 -4.76 -9.70 1.67
C THR A 85 -4.81 -10.85 0.67
N LEU A 86 -4.64 -10.57 -0.62
CA LEU A 86 -4.66 -11.60 -1.67
C LEU A 86 -3.28 -12.23 -1.83
N GLY A 87 -2.24 -11.43 -2.04
CA GLY A 87 -0.87 -11.91 -2.21
C GLY A 87 -0.39 -12.74 -1.02
N GLY A 88 -0.21 -12.09 0.13
CA GLY A 88 0.32 -12.73 1.33
C GLY A 88 -0.68 -13.67 2.02
N ALA A 89 -1.83 -13.15 2.44
CA ALA A 89 -2.76 -13.91 3.28
C ALA A 89 -3.52 -15.00 2.51
N ALA A 90 -3.95 -14.75 1.28
CA ALA A 90 -4.58 -15.77 0.44
C ALA A 90 -3.58 -16.59 -0.40
N GLU A 91 -2.27 -16.35 -0.21
CA GLU A 91 -1.17 -17.07 -0.86
C GLU A 91 -1.22 -16.96 -2.41
N CYS A 92 -1.73 -15.84 -2.94
CA CYS A 92 -1.74 -15.61 -4.39
C CYS A 92 -0.34 -15.46 -4.99
N TYR A 93 0.66 -15.05 -4.21
CA TYR A 93 2.07 -15.06 -4.65
C TYR A 93 2.55 -16.47 -5.04
N GLU A 94 2.07 -17.48 -4.31
CA GLU A 94 2.44 -18.89 -4.51
C GLU A 94 1.58 -19.59 -5.56
N THR A 95 0.32 -19.18 -5.68
CA THR A 95 -0.70 -19.95 -6.41
C THR A 95 -1.06 -19.40 -7.78
N ILE A 96 -0.81 -18.10 -8.03
CA ILE A 96 -1.15 -17.46 -9.30
C ILE A 96 0.13 -17.08 -10.05
N PRO A 97 0.38 -17.67 -11.24
CA PRO A 97 1.55 -17.34 -12.05
C PRO A 97 1.65 -15.84 -12.34
N HIS A 98 2.85 -15.29 -12.20
CA HIS A 98 3.18 -13.87 -12.44
C HIS A 98 2.46 -12.85 -11.55
N PHE A 99 1.70 -13.30 -10.54
CA PHE A 99 1.03 -12.41 -9.61
C PHE A 99 2.03 -11.50 -8.90
N ASP A 100 3.13 -12.09 -8.43
CA ASP A 100 4.22 -11.37 -7.79
C ASP A 100 4.75 -10.20 -8.65
N LYS A 101 5.12 -10.48 -9.90
CA LYS A 101 5.59 -9.47 -10.87
C LYS A 101 4.57 -8.35 -11.10
N LEU A 102 3.29 -8.71 -11.18
CA LEU A 102 2.22 -7.73 -11.37
C LEU A 102 2.11 -6.80 -10.15
N VAL A 103 2.14 -7.35 -8.94
CA VAL A 103 2.06 -6.56 -7.71
C VAL A 103 3.29 -5.69 -7.56
N HIS A 104 4.49 -6.21 -7.83
CA HIS A 104 5.73 -5.46 -7.81
C HIS A 104 5.73 -4.29 -8.81
N MET A 105 5.26 -4.50 -10.04
CA MET A 105 5.10 -3.42 -11.03
C MET A 105 4.12 -2.34 -10.54
N LEU A 106 2.96 -2.76 -10.01
CA LEU A 106 1.95 -1.84 -9.49
C LEU A 106 2.41 -1.10 -8.23
N SER A 107 3.29 -1.71 -7.43
CA SER A 107 3.90 -1.09 -6.27
C SER A 107 4.70 0.15 -6.66
N GLY A 108 5.49 0.07 -7.75
CA GLY A 108 6.26 1.20 -8.26
C GLY A 108 5.37 2.38 -8.68
N VAL A 109 4.24 2.11 -9.32
CA VAL A 109 3.24 3.15 -9.67
C VAL A 109 2.64 3.77 -8.42
N PHE A 110 2.20 2.93 -7.47
CA PHE A 110 1.56 3.37 -6.24
C PHE A 110 2.50 4.21 -5.36
N VAL A 111 3.72 3.72 -5.12
CA VAL A 111 4.73 4.43 -4.33
C VAL A 111 5.14 5.73 -5.02
N SER A 112 5.24 5.77 -6.36
CA SER A 112 5.53 7.01 -7.08
C SER A 112 4.44 8.07 -6.90
N MET A 113 3.17 7.66 -6.84
CA MET A 113 2.06 8.58 -6.51
C MET A 113 2.18 9.13 -5.08
N LEU A 114 2.51 8.27 -4.10
CA LEU A 114 2.72 8.70 -2.72
C LEU A 114 3.92 9.63 -2.57
N ALA A 115 5.03 9.32 -3.23
CA ALA A 115 6.23 10.13 -3.24
C ALA A 115 5.96 11.51 -3.87
N LEU A 116 5.20 11.57 -4.97
CA LEU A 116 4.81 12.85 -5.56
C LEU A 116 3.90 13.65 -4.62
N ALA A 117 2.93 13.00 -3.95
CA ALA A 117 2.08 13.65 -2.97
C ALA A 117 2.92 14.23 -1.81
N LEU A 118 3.86 13.46 -1.27
CA LEU A 118 4.78 13.91 -0.24
C LEU A 118 5.63 15.09 -0.71
N PHE A 119 6.21 15.02 -1.91
CA PHE A 119 6.98 16.13 -2.49
C PHE A 119 6.16 17.42 -2.53
N ARG A 120 4.91 17.36 -3.00
CA ARG A 120 4.02 18.52 -3.07
C ARG A 120 3.62 19.05 -1.70
N MET A 121 3.45 18.18 -0.72
CA MET A 121 3.20 18.59 0.66
C MET A 121 4.40 19.37 1.22
N LEU A 122 5.61 18.84 1.05
CA LEU A 122 6.83 19.49 1.49
C LEU A 122 7.10 20.82 0.78
N GLU A 123 6.89 20.87 -0.54
CA GLU A 123 7.01 22.08 -1.37
C GLU A 123 6.05 23.18 -0.88
N ARG A 124 4.82 22.82 -0.50
CA ARG A 124 3.82 23.77 0.02
C ARG A 124 4.18 24.30 1.41
N GLU A 125 4.73 23.47 2.28
CA GLU A 125 5.09 23.87 3.65
C GLU A 125 6.40 24.67 3.70
N ARG A 126 7.36 24.32 2.84
CA ARG A 126 8.70 24.92 2.79
C ARG A 126 9.12 25.16 1.33
N PRO A 127 8.60 26.21 0.68
CA PRO A 127 8.94 26.50 -0.70
C PRO A 127 10.42 26.83 -0.82
N ILE A 128 11.14 26.08 -1.65
CA ILE A 128 12.55 26.34 -1.96
C ILE A 128 12.61 26.98 -3.35
N ALA A 129 13.28 28.12 -3.45
CA ALA A 129 13.50 28.79 -4.73
C ALA A 129 14.26 27.85 -5.70
N ALA A 130 13.81 27.79 -6.95
CA ALA A 130 14.35 26.94 -8.02
C ALA A 130 14.01 25.43 -7.98
N GLN A 131 13.01 24.99 -7.20
CA GLN A 131 12.48 23.64 -7.39
C GLN A 131 11.70 23.54 -8.71
N GLY A 132 12.19 22.70 -9.62
CA GLY A 132 11.61 22.47 -10.93
C GLY A 132 11.03 21.06 -11.07
N LYS A 133 10.44 20.78 -12.24
CA LYS A 133 9.90 19.44 -12.57
C LYS A 133 10.96 18.35 -12.45
N ALA A 134 12.21 18.65 -12.81
CA ALA A 134 13.32 17.71 -12.70
C ALA A 134 13.58 17.28 -11.24
N THR A 135 13.52 18.22 -10.28
CA THR A 135 13.67 17.92 -8.85
C THR A 135 12.55 17.01 -8.36
N ALA A 136 11.30 17.27 -8.76
CA ALA A 136 10.18 16.40 -8.42
C ALA A 136 10.35 14.99 -9.00
N CYS A 137 10.77 14.86 -10.26
CA CYS A 137 11.04 13.57 -10.89
C CYS A 137 12.14 12.79 -10.17
N LEU A 138 13.25 13.45 -9.84
CA LEU A 138 14.35 12.82 -9.10
C LEU A 138 13.91 12.42 -7.69
N PHE A 139 13.16 13.27 -6.99
CA PHE A 139 12.61 12.93 -5.67
C PHE A 139 11.75 11.68 -5.75
N VAL A 140 10.81 11.63 -6.70
CA VAL A 140 9.93 10.46 -6.88
C VAL A 140 10.75 9.21 -7.19
N LEU A 141 11.72 9.29 -8.11
CA LEU A 141 12.58 8.17 -8.44
C LEU A 141 13.34 7.64 -7.21
N PHE A 142 14.04 8.52 -6.49
CA PHE A 142 14.85 8.12 -5.33
C PHE A 142 14.00 7.64 -4.15
N ALA A 143 12.87 8.29 -3.89
CA ALA A 143 11.93 7.85 -2.85
C ALA A 143 11.34 6.47 -3.18
N SER A 144 10.94 6.24 -4.44
CA SER A 144 10.44 4.94 -4.89
C SER A 144 11.49 3.84 -4.77
N MET A 145 12.75 4.10 -5.19
CA MET A 145 13.84 3.14 -5.02
C MET A 145 14.14 2.86 -3.54
N ALA A 146 14.12 3.87 -2.68
CA ALA A 146 14.36 3.71 -1.25
C ALA A 146 13.28 2.84 -0.59
N VAL A 147 12.00 3.05 -0.95
CA VAL A 147 10.89 2.23 -0.45
C VAL A 147 10.98 0.79 -0.98
N ALA A 148 11.28 0.60 -2.28
CA ALA A 148 11.47 -0.73 -2.85
C ALA A 148 12.61 -1.48 -2.13
N GLY A 149 13.78 -0.85 -1.97
CA GLY A 149 14.91 -1.45 -1.25
C GLY A 149 14.59 -1.74 0.22
N MET A 150 13.82 -0.88 0.90
CA MET A 150 13.39 -1.15 2.28
C MET A 150 12.45 -2.37 2.35
N PHE A 151 11.57 -2.53 1.36
CA PHE A 151 10.65 -3.66 1.29
C PHE A 151 11.41 -4.98 1.13
N GLU A 152 12.34 -5.04 0.18
CA GLU A 152 13.22 -6.21 -0.04
C GLU A 152 14.03 -6.57 1.21
N LEU A 153 14.61 -5.57 1.88
CA LEU A 153 15.36 -5.79 3.11
C LEU A 153 14.48 -6.35 4.23
N CYS A 154 13.23 -5.89 4.33
CA CYS A 154 12.26 -6.43 5.29
C CYS A 154 11.91 -7.89 4.98
N GLU A 155 11.66 -8.24 3.72
CA GLU A 155 11.35 -9.61 3.32
C GLU A 155 12.53 -10.56 3.58
N TYR A 156 13.74 -10.15 3.20
CA TYR A 156 14.96 -10.89 3.51
C TYR A 156 15.14 -11.10 5.02
N ALA A 157 14.95 -10.04 5.81
CA ALA A 157 15.14 -10.11 7.27
C ALA A 157 14.08 -10.95 7.99
N LEU A 158 12.84 -10.95 7.48
CA LEU A 158 11.72 -11.68 8.08
C LEU A 158 11.60 -13.13 7.60
N ALA A 159 12.16 -13.47 6.44
CA ALA A 159 12.09 -14.83 5.87
C ALA A 159 12.49 -15.95 6.86
N PRO A 160 13.59 -15.83 7.65
CA PRO A 160 13.95 -16.86 8.63
C PRO A 160 12.96 -16.96 9.80
N LEU A 161 12.32 -15.85 10.21
CA LEU A 161 11.34 -15.82 11.31
C LEU A 161 10.00 -16.43 10.89
N VAL A 162 9.62 -16.21 9.63
CA VAL A 162 8.40 -16.75 9.03
C VAL A 162 8.60 -18.20 8.58
N GLY A 163 9.84 -18.59 8.26
CA GLY A 163 10.17 -19.91 7.72
C GLY A 163 9.72 -20.08 6.27
N ARG A 164 9.65 -18.99 5.51
CA ARG A 164 9.27 -18.96 4.09
C ARG A 164 10.23 -18.04 3.32
N ASP A 165 10.47 -18.37 2.05
CA ASP A 165 11.08 -17.42 1.14
C ASP A 165 10.04 -16.35 0.80
N LEU A 166 10.24 -15.13 1.29
CA LEU A 166 9.33 -14.02 1.06
C LEU A 166 9.67 -13.24 -0.21
N GLN A 167 10.91 -13.35 -0.70
CA GLN A 167 11.37 -12.58 -1.86
C GLN A 167 11.07 -13.30 -3.16
N HIS A 168 11.09 -14.64 -3.17
CA HIS A 168 10.90 -15.45 -4.38
C HIS A 168 11.89 -15.13 -5.52
N VAL A 169 13.07 -14.54 -5.23
CA VAL A 169 14.03 -14.07 -6.24
C VAL A 169 14.41 -15.14 -7.26
N LEU A 170 14.56 -16.40 -6.83
CA LEU A 170 14.94 -17.50 -7.73
C LEU A 170 13.85 -17.83 -8.76
N ASP A 171 12.58 -17.64 -8.40
CA ASP A 171 11.43 -18.01 -9.22
C ASP A 171 10.91 -16.82 -10.04
N THR A 172 10.89 -15.63 -9.44
CA THR A 172 10.30 -14.42 -10.05
C THR A 172 11.36 -13.49 -10.61
N GLY A 173 12.57 -13.48 -10.04
CA GLY A 173 13.64 -12.56 -10.42
C GLY A 173 13.37 -11.11 -10.02
N VAL A 174 12.42 -10.89 -9.11
CA VAL A 174 12.21 -9.64 -8.39
C VAL A 174 12.71 -9.85 -6.98
#